data_AF-A0A452H462-F1
#
_entry.id   AF-A0A452H462-F1
#
_cell.length_a   1.000
_cell.length_b   1.000
_cell.length_c   1.000
_cell.angle_alpha   90.00
_cell.angle_beta   90.00
_cell.angle_gamma   90.00
#
_symmetry.space_group_name_H-M   'P 1'
#
loop_
_entity.id
_entity.type
_entity.pdbx_description
1 polymer ?
#
loop_
_entity_poly.entity_id
_entity_poly.type
_entity_poly.pdbx_seq_one_letter_code
_entity_poly.pdbx_strand_id
1 'polypeptide(L)'
;MPGEQLRVLRGYSYTDILFVTIPSKHMLEFNLTNEKLILFSPRAPQVKAMIDYFITELKKDSQYVVAVKSYVTDDRSLLSFHKGDIIHLQPLEQPERGEQ
;
A
#
# COMPACT_ATOMS: atom_id res chain seq x y z
N MET A 1 2.38 -36.92 -12.82
CA MET A 1 3.55 -36.40 -12.10
C MET A 1 3.22 -36.43 -10.61
N PRO A 2 3.91 -37.23 -9.78
CA PRO A 2 3.73 -37.19 -8.34
C PRO A 2 4.00 -35.75 -7.86
N GLY A 3 3.15 -35.26 -6.95
CA GLY A 3 2.94 -33.84 -6.67
C GLY A 3 4.21 -32.99 -6.61
N GLU A 4 4.33 -32.05 -7.56
CA GLU A 4 5.31 -30.99 -7.47
C GLU A 4 5.05 -30.18 -6.20
N GLN A 5 5.92 -30.36 -5.21
CA GLN A 5 5.86 -29.56 -4.00
C GLN A 5 6.31 -28.14 -4.34
N LEU A 6 5.34 -27.26 -4.55
CA LEU A 6 5.59 -25.84 -4.74
C LEU A 6 6.16 -25.26 -3.45
N ARG A 7 7.22 -24.45 -3.57
CA ARG A 7 7.75 -23.64 -2.48
C ARG A 7 7.76 -22.17 -2.89
N VAL A 8 7.47 -21.30 -1.94
CA VAL A 8 7.58 -19.85 -2.15
C VAL A 8 9.06 -19.48 -2.22
N LEU A 9 9.50 -18.94 -3.36
CA LEU A 9 10.88 -18.45 -3.52
C LEU A 9 11.04 -17.03 -2.98
N ARG A 10 10.01 -16.20 -3.14
CA ARG A 10 10.01 -14.80 -2.71
C ARG A 10 8.58 -14.33 -2.47
N GLY A 11 8.36 -13.63 -1.35
CA GLY A 11 7.10 -12.98 -1.03
C GLY A 11 7.20 -11.47 -1.23
N TYR A 12 6.13 -10.86 -1.69
CA TYR A 12 6.00 -9.41 -1.87
C TYR A 12 4.70 -8.95 -1.23
N SER A 13 4.76 -7.95 -0.36
CA SER A 13 3.57 -7.34 0.23
C SER A 13 2.97 -6.32 -0.73
N TYR A 14 1.66 -6.09 -0.65
CA TYR A 14 1.00 -4.99 -1.36
C TYR A 14 1.56 -3.61 -0.97
N THR A 15 2.07 -3.47 0.26
CA THR A 15 2.72 -2.25 0.74
C THR A 15 4.06 -1.97 0.05
N ASP A 16 4.68 -2.99 -0.55
CA ASP A 16 5.96 -2.86 -1.24
C ASP A 16 5.77 -2.41 -2.70
N ILE A 17 4.54 -2.49 -3.23
CA ILE A 17 4.24 -2.18 -4.63
C ILE A 17 4.01 -0.67 -4.80
N LEU A 18 4.92 0.00 -5.50
CA LEU A 18 4.74 1.40 -5.89
C LEU A 18 3.77 1.49 -7.06
N PHE A 19 4.03 0.71 -8.12
CA PHE A 19 3.14 0.55 -9.27
C PHE A 19 3.53 -0.67 -10.12
N VAL A 20 2.58 -1.14 -10.92
CA VAL A 20 2.76 -2.24 -11.88
C VAL A 20 2.41 -1.75 -13.29
N THR A 21 3.31 -1.95 -14.24
CA THR A 21 3.08 -1.67 -15.67
C THR A 21 3.11 -2.94 -16.50
N ILE A 22 2.52 -2.87 -17.70
CA ILE A 22 2.59 -3.92 -18.72
C ILE A 22 3.24 -3.31 -19.97
N PRO A 23 4.58 -3.30 -20.07
CA PRO A 23 5.27 -2.67 -21.19
C PRO A 23 5.06 -3.39 -22.52
N SER A 24 4.75 -4.70 -22.47
CA SER A 24 4.39 -5.51 -23.64
C SER A 24 3.38 -6.59 -23.24
N LYS A 25 2.71 -7.23 -24.22
CA LYS A 25 1.57 -8.15 -24.05
C LYS A 25 1.71 -9.17 -22.91
N HIS A 26 2.93 -9.61 -22.63
CA HIS A 26 3.22 -10.64 -21.63
C HIS A 26 4.20 -10.20 -20.55
N MET A 27 4.65 -8.95 -20.55
CA MET A 27 5.62 -8.46 -19.58
C MET A 27 4.89 -7.72 -18.46
N LEU A 28 5.17 -8.09 -17.22
CA LEU A 28 4.83 -7.33 -16.03
C LEU A 28 6.10 -6.71 -15.47
N GLU A 29 6.06 -5.41 -15.22
CA GLU A 29 7.10 -4.71 -14.50
C GLU A 29 6.54 -4.20 -13.18
N PHE A 30 7.03 -4.78 -12.09
CA PHE A 30 6.76 -4.35 -10.73
C PHE A 30 7.86 -3.38 -10.30
N ASN A 31 7.47 -2.14 -10.04
CA ASN A 31 8.34 -1.19 -9.37
C ASN A 31 8.01 -1.28 -7.88
N LEU A 32 8.93 -1.88 -7.12
CA LEU A 32 8.79 -2.09 -5.68
C LEU A 32 9.64 -1.05 -4.92
N THR A 33 9.38 -0.88 -3.63
CA THR A 33 10.09 0.12 -2.80
C THR A 33 11.61 -0.02 -2.85
N ASN A 34 12.13 -1.26 -2.94
CA ASN A 34 13.57 -1.54 -2.85
C ASN A 34 14.17 -2.18 -4.11
N GLU A 35 13.34 -2.65 -5.06
CA GLU A 35 13.82 -3.32 -6.26
C GLU A 35 12.82 -3.20 -7.41
N LYS A 36 13.26 -3.60 -8.60
CA LYS A 36 12.39 -3.78 -9.76
C LYS A 36 12.33 -5.27 -10.09
N LEU A 37 11.12 -5.81 -10.25
CA LEU A 37 10.90 -7.19 -10.65
C LEU A 37 10.22 -7.23 -12.02
N ILE A 38 10.80 -7.96 -12.96
CA ILE A 38 10.26 -8.17 -14.30
C ILE A 38 9.84 -9.63 -14.43
N LEU A 39 8.58 -9.87 -14.77
CA LEU A 39 8.01 -11.20 -15.00
C LEU A 39 7.41 -11.30 -16.40
N PHE A 40 7.44 -12.49 -16.97
CA PHE A 40 6.78 -12.79 -18.24
C PHE A 40 5.65 -13.80 -18.01
N SER A 41 4.43 -13.43 -18.39
CA SER A 41 3.24 -14.26 -18.24
C SER A 41 2.22 -13.99 -19.34
N PRO A 42 1.59 -15.04 -19.93
CA PRO A 42 0.45 -14.88 -20.81
C PRO A 42 -0.75 -14.19 -20.13
N ARG A 43 -0.77 -14.20 -18.79
CA ARG A 43 -1.83 -13.61 -17.96
C ARG A 43 -1.45 -12.24 -17.37
N ALA A 44 -0.49 -11.53 -17.97
CA ALA A 44 -0.06 -10.22 -17.48
C ALA A 44 -1.22 -9.23 -17.21
N PRO A 45 -2.20 -9.06 -18.12
CA PRO A 45 -3.35 -8.18 -17.86
C PRO A 45 -4.17 -8.58 -16.63
N GLN A 46 -4.41 -9.87 -16.44
CA GLN A 46 -5.21 -10.39 -15.33
C GLN A 46 -4.49 -10.23 -14.00
N VAL A 47 -3.17 -10.47 -13.96
CA VAL A 47 -2.36 -10.27 -12.75
C VAL A 47 -2.36 -8.80 -12.36
N LYS A 48 -2.17 -7.88 -13.31
CA LYS A 48 -2.26 -6.44 -13.02
C LYS A 48 -3.64 -6.04 -12.51
N ALA A 49 -4.72 -6.49 -13.15
CA ALA A 49 -6.08 -6.20 -12.72
C ALA A 49 -6.35 -6.68 -11.29
N MET A 50 -5.90 -7.89 -10.94
CA MET A 50 -6.01 -8.43 -9.58
C MET A 50 -5.26 -7.55 -8.57
N ILE A 51 -4.03 -7.14 -8.88
CA ILE A 51 -3.24 -6.29 -7.99
C ILE A 51 -3.89 -4.93 -7.79
N ASP A 52 -4.29 -4.27 -8.88
CA ASP A 52 -4.93 -2.95 -8.84
C ASP A 52 -6.22 -2.98 -8.01
N TYR A 53 -7.01 -4.07 -8.14
CA TYR A 53 -8.21 -4.28 -7.34
C TYR A 53 -7.91 -4.38 -5.84
N PHE A 54 -6.98 -5.25 -5.44
CA PHE A 54 -6.64 -5.40 -4.02
C PHE A 54 -6.01 -4.13 -3.42
N ILE A 55 -5.18 -3.41 -4.17
CA ILE A 55 -4.64 -2.11 -3.72
C ILE A 55 -5.78 -1.10 -3.50
N THR A 56 -6.79 -1.10 -4.37
CA THR A 56 -7.95 -0.20 -4.24
C THR A 56 -8.75 -0.52 -2.98
N GLU A 57 -9.08 -1.80 -2.75
CA GLU A 57 -9.82 -2.22 -1.57
C GLU A 57 -9.03 -1.99 -0.26
N LEU A 58 -7.73 -2.27 -0.25
CA LEU A 58 -6.86 -1.99 0.91
C LEU A 58 -6.80 -0.49 1.25
N LYS A 59 -6.85 0.39 0.24
CA LYS A 59 -6.83 1.83 0.45
C LYS A 59 -8.17 2.40 0.90
N LYS A 60 -9.28 1.79 0.48
CA LYS A 60 -10.63 2.32 0.70
C LYS A 60 -10.96 2.50 2.18
N ASP A 61 -10.58 1.54 3.03
CA ASP A 61 -10.93 1.51 4.44
C ASP A 61 -9.73 1.70 5.39
N SER A 62 -8.54 2.00 4.85
CA SER A 62 -7.34 2.18 5.66
C SER A 62 -7.44 3.41 6.54
N GLN A 63 -7.41 3.20 7.86
CA GLN A 63 -7.25 4.27 8.84
C GLN A 63 -5.77 4.58 9.10
N TYR A 64 -4.86 4.14 8.25
CA TYR A 64 -3.43 4.36 8.42
C TYR A 64 -2.86 5.14 7.24
N VAL A 65 -2.04 6.14 7.55
CA VAL A 65 -1.28 6.93 6.58
C VAL A 65 0.19 6.99 7.00
N VAL A 66 1.09 7.26 6.05
CA VAL A 66 2.52 7.43 6.32
C VAL A 66 2.92 8.87 6.02
N ALA A 67 3.60 9.52 6.96
CA ALA A 67 4.07 10.88 6.78
C ALA A 67 5.19 10.96 5.73
N VAL A 68 4.95 11.68 4.63
CA VAL A 68 5.94 11.86 3.55
C VAL A 68 6.97 12.96 3.85
N LYS A 69 6.70 13.81 4.85
CA LYS A 69 7.55 14.90 5.34
C LYS A 69 7.35 15.09 6.84
N SER A 70 8.33 15.66 7.53
CA SER A 70 8.20 16.00 8.95
C SER A 70 7.41 17.31 9.11
N TYR A 71 6.67 17.41 10.22
CA TYR A 71 5.98 18.62 10.67
C TYR A 71 6.10 18.72 12.20
N VAL A 72 6.70 19.80 12.69
CA VAL A 72 6.89 20.04 14.12
C VAL A 72 6.34 21.43 14.44
N THR A 73 5.52 21.53 15.48
CA THR A 73 4.86 22.77 15.91
C THR A 73 4.72 22.81 17.43
N ASP A 74 4.75 24.02 18.00
CA ASP A 74 4.50 24.25 19.42
C ASP A 74 2.99 24.32 19.76
N ASP A 75 2.12 24.38 18.73
CA ASP A 75 0.67 24.38 18.89
C ASP A 75 0.17 22.98 19.30
N ARG A 76 -0.31 22.86 20.54
CA ARG A 76 -0.80 21.61 21.12
C ARG A 76 -2.08 21.07 20.47
N SER A 77 -2.77 21.86 19.67
CA SER A 77 -3.97 21.41 18.93
C SER A 77 -3.63 20.64 17.65
N LEU A 78 -2.37 20.70 17.20
CA LEU A 78 -1.91 20.08 15.96
C LEU A 78 -0.96 18.91 16.25
N LEU A 79 -1.06 17.85 15.44
CA LEU A 79 -0.17 16.69 15.54
C LEU A 79 1.21 17.04 14.99
N SER A 80 2.26 16.90 15.81
CA SER A 80 3.66 16.88 15.35
C SER A 80 4.10 15.46 15.00
N PHE A 81 4.80 15.28 13.88
CA PHE A 81 5.26 13.98 13.38
C PHE A 81 6.51 14.11 12.50
N HIS A 82 7.24 13.01 12.31
CA HIS A 82 8.41 12.91 11.45
C HIS A 82 8.11 12.17 10.15
N LYS A 83 8.92 12.43 9.11
CA LYS A 83 8.88 11.64 7.87
C LYS A 83 9.06 10.16 8.19
N GLY A 84 8.14 9.34 7.71
CA GLY A 84 8.13 7.89 7.91
C GLY A 84 7.21 7.42 9.04
N ASP A 85 6.69 8.33 9.88
CA ASP A 85 5.75 7.95 10.93
C ASP A 85 4.47 7.36 10.32
N ILE A 86 4.00 6.27 10.91
CA ILE A 86 2.69 5.68 10.64
C ILE A 86 1.67 6.36 11.55
N ILE A 87 0.70 7.03 10.95
CA ILE A 87 -0.33 7.79 11.67
C ILE A 87 -1.66 7.06 11.51
N HIS A 88 -2.29 6.74 12.63
CA HIS A 88 -3.65 6.22 12.66
C HIS A 88 -4.65 7.39 12.67
N LEU A 89 -5.53 7.42 11.68
CA LEU A 89 -6.63 8.36 11.57
C LEU A 89 -7.71 7.94 12.56
N GLN A 90 -8.05 8.83 13.48
CA GLN A 90 -9.20 8.66 14.35
C GLN A 90 -10.37 9.49 13.80
N PRO A 91 -11.59 8.96 13.80
CA PRO A 91 -12.78 9.77 13.58
C PRO A 91 -12.78 10.94 14.56
N LEU A 92 -13.13 12.14 14.09
CA LEU A 92 -13.34 13.26 14.99
C LEU A 92 -14.61 12.96 15.80
N GLU A 93 -14.45 12.48 17.03
CA GLU A 93 -15.55 12.45 17.99
C GLU A 93 -15.98 13.90 18.21
N GLN A 94 -17.18 14.26 17.76
CA GLN A 94 -17.78 15.53 18.14
C GLN A 94 -17.91 15.51 19.67
N PRO A 95 -17.34 16.49 20.39
CA PRO A 95 -17.60 16.59 21.82
C PRO A 95 -19.11 16.75 21.97
N GLU A 96 -19.74 15.84 22.72
CA GLU A 96 -21.14 16.00 23.10
C GLU A 96 -21.27 17.38 23.71
N ARG A 97 -22.08 18.25 23.11
CA ARG A 97 -22.42 19.54 23.71
C ARG A 97 -23.12 19.21 25.01
N GLY A 98 -22.38 19.24 26.12
CA GLY A 98 -22.97 19.24 27.44
C GLY A 98 -23.89 20.47 27.52
N GLU A 99 -25.19 20.22 27.54
CA GLU A 99 -26.20 21.22 27.85
C GLU A 99 -25.95 21.74 29.26
N GLN A 100 -25.68 23.04 29.38
CA GLN A 100 -25.86 23.82 30.61
C GLN A 100 -26.48 25.17 30.25
#